data_AF-A0A6G3WKX5-F1
#
_entry.id   AF-A0A6G3WKX5-F1
#
_cell.length_a   1.000
_cell.length_b   1.000
_cell.length_c   1.000
_cell.angle_alpha   90.00
_cell.angle_beta   90.00
_cell.angle_gamma   90.00
#
_symmetry.space_group_name_H-M   'P 1'
#
loop_
_entity.id
_entity.type
_entity.pdbx_description
1 polymer ?
#
loop_
_entity_poly.entity_id
_entity_poly.type
_entity_poly.pdbx_seq_one_letter_code
_entity_poly.pdbx_strand_id
1 'polypeptide(L)'
;MTTPAPRRRPRLHRAASDIPYFSADGEAYLAQTALRELDKSRPLRVLSEEDFAHWQTYGYVIVREAVPAPVARQLLDFTWDFQGLDPERPESWYEERPLRSELDQQLHIYGFVEAYHHQLLWDNRQSQRVYDAFVDVWDCEELWVTLDRL
;
A
#
# COMPACT_ATOMS: atom_id res chain seq x y z
N MET A 1 -47.23 -15.64 16.31
CA MET A 1 -45.94 -14.91 16.27
C MET A 1 -44.88 -15.86 15.76
N THR A 2 -44.48 -15.71 14.50
CA THR A 2 -43.41 -16.51 13.88
C THR A 2 -42.05 -15.97 14.33
N THR A 3 -41.30 -16.79 15.08
CA THR A 3 -39.91 -16.54 15.43
C THR A 3 -39.09 -16.35 14.15
N PRO A 4 -38.30 -15.27 13.99
CA PRO A 4 -37.46 -15.13 12.81
C PRO A 4 -36.46 -16.28 12.78
N ALA A 5 -36.31 -16.92 11.62
CA ALA A 5 -35.29 -17.93 11.42
C ALA A 5 -33.90 -17.35 11.75
N PRO A 6 -33.00 -18.11 12.40
CA PRO A 6 -31.65 -17.63 12.69
C PRO A 6 -30.98 -17.26 11.36
N ARG A 7 -30.59 -15.98 11.22
CA ARG A 7 -29.79 -15.53 10.09
C ARG A 7 -28.55 -16.42 10.04
N ARG A 8 -28.38 -17.16 8.95
CA ARG A 8 -27.14 -17.92 8.68
C ARG A 8 -25.98 -16.96 8.89
N ARG A 9 -25.11 -17.24 9.86
CA ARG A 9 -23.84 -16.53 9.98
C ARG A 9 -23.15 -16.66 8.62
N PRO A 10 -22.78 -15.54 7.97
CA PRO A 10 -22.13 -15.63 6.67
C PRO A 10 -20.85 -16.45 6.85
N ARG A 11 -20.56 -17.34 5.90
CA ARG A 11 -19.38 -18.20 5.96
C ARG A 11 -18.18 -17.27 5.93
N LEU A 12 -17.49 -17.14 7.07
CA LEU A 12 -16.17 -16.55 7.10
C LEU A 12 -15.31 -17.45 6.20
N HIS A 13 -14.77 -16.89 5.12
CA HIS A 13 -13.63 -17.52 4.48
C HIS A 13 -12.54 -17.60 5.55
N ARG A 14 -11.76 -18.68 5.56
CA ARG A 14 -10.67 -18.83 6.53
C ARG A 14 -9.70 -17.68 6.29
N ALA A 15 -9.84 -16.60 7.05
CA ALA A 15 -8.89 -15.53 7.08
C ALA A 15 -7.57 -16.12 7.57
N ALA A 16 -6.47 -15.75 6.93
CA ALA A 16 -5.16 -16.09 7.45
C ALA A 16 -4.93 -15.39 8.81
N SER A 17 -5.61 -14.25 9.02
CA SER A 17 -5.63 -13.51 10.28
C SER A 17 -6.76 -13.94 11.22
N ASP A 18 -6.61 -13.59 12.49
CA ASP A 18 -7.66 -13.75 13.51
C ASP A 18 -8.80 -12.72 13.38
N ILE A 19 -8.66 -11.74 12.48
CA ILE A 19 -9.64 -10.68 12.22
C ILE A 19 -10.61 -11.16 11.13
N PRO A 20 -11.90 -11.39 11.45
CA PRO A 20 -12.87 -11.83 10.46
C PRO A 20 -13.16 -10.71 9.45
N TYR A 21 -13.08 -11.04 8.16
CA TYR A 21 -13.53 -10.18 7.08
C TYR A 21 -14.55 -10.88 6.19
N PHE A 22 -15.38 -10.09 5.51
CA PHE A 22 -16.27 -10.58 4.45
C PHE A 22 -15.78 -10.05 3.12
N SER A 23 -15.71 -10.92 2.11
CA SER A 23 -15.55 -10.48 0.73
C SER A 23 -16.54 -11.23 -0.14
N ALA A 24 -17.28 -10.51 -0.98
CA ALA A 24 -18.26 -11.08 -1.89
C ALA A 24 -17.63 -11.45 -3.24
N ASP A 25 -16.55 -10.76 -3.62
CA ASP A 25 -15.92 -10.78 -4.94
C ASP A 25 -14.40 -11.06 -4.90
N GLY A 26 -13.78 -11.09 -3.72
CA GLY A 26 -12.33 -11.23 -3.55
C GLY A 26 -11.56 -9.92 -3.68
N GLU A 27 -12.24 -8.81 -3.99
CA GLU A 27 -11.67 -7.49 -4.25
C GLU A 27 -12.03 -6.51 -3.12
N ALA A 28 -13.30 -6.52 -2.68
CA ALA A 28 -13.79 -5.70 -1.59
C ALA A 28 -13.81 -6.51 -0.28
N TYR A 29 -13.09 -6.01 0.72
CA TYR A 29 -12.99 -6.61 2.05
C TYR A 29 -13.76 -5.74 3.05
N LEU A 30 -14.94 -6.20 3.47
CA LEU A 30 -15.75 -5.58 4.52
C LEU A 30 -15.26 -6.06 5.88
N ALA A 31 -14.50 -5.20 6.56
CA ALA A 31 -14.22 -5.32 7.98
C ALA A 31 -15.45 -4.90 8.80
N GLN A 32 -15.73 -5.60 9.90
CA GLN A 32 -16.86 -5.26 10.80
C GLN A 32 -16.60 -3.97 11.58
N THR A 33 -15.33 -3.61 11.76
CA THR A 33 -14.84 -2.44 12.49
C THR A 33 -13.99 -1.61 11.55
N ALA A 34 -14.12 -0.29 11.59
CA ALA A 34 -13.21 0.59 10.86
C ALA A 34 -11.80 0.41 11.41
N LEU A 35 -10.77 0.38 10.56
CA LEU A 35 -9.38 0.14 11.02
C LEU A 35 -8.97 1.08 12.16
N ARG A 36 -9.32 2.37 12.06
CA ARG A 36 -9.00 3.37 13.10
C ARG A 36 -9.63 3.08 14.48
N GLU A 37 -10.65 2.23 14.55
CA GLU A 37 -11.37 1.85 15.77
C GLU A 37 -10.88 0.50 16.32
N LEU A 38 -9.81 -0.08 15.75
CA LEU A 38 -9.23 -1.31 16.25
C LEU A 38 -8.55 -1.09 17.60
N ASP A 39 -8.90 -1.94 18.57
CA ASP A 39 -8.12 -2.14 19.78
C ASP A 39 -6.93 -3.07 19.47
N LYS A 40 -5.73 -2.63 19.84
CA LYS A 40 -4.50 -3.40 19.60
C LYS A 40 -4.46 -4.68 20.43
N SER A 41 -4.25 -5.81 19.77
CA SER A 41 -3.94 -7.10 20.39
C SER A 41 -2.45 -7.45 20.33
N ARG A 42 -1.69 -6.81 19.43
CA ARG A 42 -0.26 -7.02 19.25
C ARG A 42 0.55 -5.77 19.66
N PRO A 43 1.79 -5.95 20.16
CA PRO A 43 2.66 -4.82 20.46
C PRO A 43 3.03 -4.06 19.18
N LEU A 44 3.19 -2.74 19.29
CA LEU A 44 3.68 -1.90 18.20
C LEU A 44 5.16 -2.19 17.92
N ARG A 45 5.52 -2.24 16.63
CA ARG A 45 6.87 -2.57 16.15
C ARG A 45 7.62 -1.35 15.63
N VAL A 46 6.91 -0.47 14.95
CA VAL A 46 7.45 0.71 14.25
C VAL A 46 6.83 1.99 14.77
N LEU A 47 5.51 2.01 14.94
CA LEU A 47 4.79 3.17 15.44
C LEU A 47 4.98 3.31 16.95
N SER A 48 5.09 4.54 17.45
CA SER A 48 4.87 4.82 18.86
C SER A 48 3.38 4.82 19.21
N GLU A 49 3.03 4.83 20.50
CA GLU A 49 1.65 5.01 20.94
C GLU A 49 1.05 6.33 20.45
N GLU A 50 1.86 7.40 20.39
CA GLU A 50 1.46 8.70 19.86
C GLU A 50 1.19 8.63 18.35
N ASP A 51 2.06 7.95 17.60
CA ASP A 51 1.89 7.73 16.15
C ASP A 51 0.60 6.95 15.86
N PHE A 52 0.34 5.89 16.63
CA PHE A 52 -0.87 5.09 16.46
C PHE A 52 -2.13 5.88 16.81
N ALA A 53 -2.12 6.65 17.91
CA ALA A 53 -3.23 7.53 18.28
C ALA A 53 -3.46 8.64 17.24
N HIS A 54 -2.39 9.18 16.65
CA HIS A 54 -2.48 10.16 15.58
C HIS A 54 -3.15 9.54 14.34
N TRP A 55 -2.75 8.33 13.94
CA TRP A 55 -3.40 7.60 12.86
C TRP A 55 -4.89 7.32 13.15
N GLN A 56 -5.24 6.89 14.36
CA GLN A 56 -6.64 6.63 14.71
C GLN A 56 -7.50 7.92 14.65
N THR A 57 -6.91 9.05 15.03
CA THR A 57 -7.60 10.35 15.08
C THR A 57 -7.72 11.00 13.70
N TYR A 58 -6.64 10.99 12.90
CA TYR A 58 -6.53 11.79 11.67
C TYR A 58 -6.51 10.94 10.38
N GLY A 59 -6.37 9.63 10.49
CA GLY A 59 -6.36 8.70 9.35
C GLY A 59 -5.04 8.60 8.60
N TYR A 60 -3.96 9.22 9.09
CA TYR A 60 -2.62 9.13 8.50
C TYR A 60 -1.53 9.18 9.57
N VAL A 61 -0.32 8.75 9.23
CA VAL A 61 0.88 8.87 10.09
C VAL A 61 2.14 8.88 9.21
N ILE A 62 3.23 9.48 9.70
CA ILE A 62 4.49 9.59 8.97
C ILE A 62 5.51 8.62 9.56
N VAL A 63 5.80 7.53 8.86
CA VAL A 63 6.89 6.63 9.20
C VAL A 63 8.18 7.13 8.56
N ARG A 64 9.02 7.79 9.37
CA ARG A 64 10.34 8.25 8.90
C ARG A 64 11.26 7.05 8.67
N GLU A 65 12.07 7.17 7.61
CA GLU A 65 13.06 6.17 7.21
C GLU A 65 12.43 4.77 7.08
N ALA A 66 11.23 4.67 6.49
CA ALA A 66 10.57 3.39 6.22
C ALA A 66 11.45 2.46 5.36
N VAL A 67 12.30 3.07 4.53
CA VAL A 67 13.41 2.44 3.82
C VAL A 67 14.69 3.28 4.04
N PRO A 68 15.89 2.68 3.98
CA PRO A 68 17.14 3.43 4.05
C PRO A 68 17.26 4.45 2.92
N ALA A 69 17.79 5.64 3.23
CA ALA A 69 17.96 6.70 2.22
C ALA A 69 18.74 6.27 0.96
N PRO A 70 19.81 5.45 1.04
CA PRO A 70 20.50 4.95 -0.16
C PRO A 70 19.61 4.08 -1.06
N VAL A 71 18.69 3.30 -0.48
CA VAL A 71 17.75 2.44 -1.23
C VAL A 71 16.70 3.31 -1.94
N ALA A 72 16.19 4.35 -1.25
CA ALA A 72 15.31 5.33 -1.87
C ALA A 72 15.99 6.09 -3.02
N ARG A 73 17.28 6.43 -2.85
CA ARG A 73 18.08 7.09 -3.88
C ARG A 73 18.23 6.24 -5.13
N GLN A 74 18.50 4.94 -4.98
CA GLN A 74 18.59 4.00 -6.11
C GLN A 74 17.28 3.93 -6.90
N LEU A 75 16.14 3.89 -6.21
CA LEU A 75 14.84 3.89 -6.88
C LEU A 75 14.61 5.19 -7.65
N LEU A 76 14.99 6.34 -7.08
CA LEU A 76 14.88 7.63 -7.76
C LEU A 76 15.82 7.73 -8.98
N ASP A 77 17.04 7.22 -8.88
CA ASP A 77 17.98 7.18 -10.02
C ASP A 77 17.42 6.31 -11.16
N PHE A 78 16.83 5.16 -10.82
CA PHE A 78 16.09 4.33 -11.76
C PHE A 78 14.92 5.08 -12.40
N THR A 79 14.16 5.88 -11.63
CA THR A 79 13.05 6.67 -12.18
C THR A 79 13.52 7.62 -13.28
N TRP A 80 14.64 8.33 -13.06
CA TRP A 80 15.23 9.23 -14.06
C TRP A 80 15.63 8.47 -15.33
N ASP A 81 16.36 7.36 -15.18
CA ASP A 81 16.81 6.53 -16.29
C ASP A 81 15.65 5.91 -17.08
N PHE A 82 14.68 5.32 -16.39
CA PHE A 82 13.50 4.69 -17.00
C PHE A 82 12.65 5.69 -17.78
N GLN A 83 12.53 6.92 -17.25
CA GLN A 83 11.85 8.02 -17.93
C GLN A 83 12.75 8.78 -18.90
N GLY A 84 14.00 8.36 -19.12
CA GLY A 84 14.96 9.04 -20.00
C GLY A 84 15.12 10.54 -19.69
N LEU A 85 14.91 10.91 -18.43
CA LEU A 85 14.94 12.29 -17.95
C LEU A 85 16.29 12.58 -17.29
N ASP A 86 16.75 13.81 -17.38
CA ASP A 86 17.98 14.25 -16.75
C ASP A 86 17.68 15.20 -15.58
N PRO A 87 18.01 14.83 -14.33
CA PRO A 87 17.73 15.68 -13.17
C PRO A 87 18.46 17.02 -13.20
N GLU A 88 19.57 17.14 -13.92
CA GLU A 88 20.35 18.39 -14.04
C GLU A 88 19.91 19.25 -15.22
N ARG A 89 18.97 18.77 -16.05
CA ARG A 89 18.43 19.48 -17.23
C ARG A 89 16.91 19.51 -17.20
N PRO A 90 16.29 20.47 -16.50
CA PRO A 90 14.83 20.59 -16.37
C PRO A 90 14.07 20.68 -17.69
N GLU A 91 14.72 21.14 -18.75
CA GLU A 91 14.15 21.15 -20.11
C GLU A 91 13.80 19.75 -20.62
N SER A 92 14.47 18.70 -20.12
CA SER A 92 14.16 17.31 -20.49
C SER A 92 12.86 16.79 -19.87
N TRP A 93 12.36 17.39 -18.79
CA TRP A 93 11.30 16.80 -17.94
C TRP A 93 9.91 16.78 -18.57
N TYR A 94 9.65 17.68 -19.52
CA TYR A 94 8.33 17.87 -20.12
C TYR A 94 8.38 17.69 -21.64
N GLU A 95 9.36 16.94 -22.14
CA GLU A 95 9.45 16.62 -23.57
C GLU A 95 8.28 15.73 -24.00
N GLU A 96 7.71 16.05 -25.16
CA GLU A 96 6.64 15.25 -25.74
C GLU A 96 7.20 13.90 -26.19
N ARG A 97 6.73 12.82 -25.56
CA ARG A 97 7.20 11.47 -25.84
C ARG A 97 6.45 10.87 -27.03
N PRO A 98 7.14 10.21 -27.97
CA PRO A 98 6.46 9.46 -29.03
C PRO A 98 5.73 8.26 -28.41
N LEU A 99 4.41 8.30 -28.44
CA LEU A 99 3.54 7.23 -27.97
C LEU A 99 3.37 6.18 -29.08
N ARG A 100 3.55 4.90 -28.76
CA ARG A 100 3.53 3.84 -29.77
C ARG A 100 2.11 3.42 -30.17
N SER A 101 1.13 3.76 -29.34
CA SER A 101 -0.28 3.40 -29.52
C SER A 101 -1.22 4.31 -28.73
N GLU A 102 -2.51 4.26 -29.04
CA GLU A 102 -3.56 4.89 -28.23
C GLU A 102 -3.59 4.36 -26.79
N LEU A 103 -3.22 3.09 -26.58
CA LEU A 103 -3.11 2.52 -25.23
C LEU A 103 -1.99 3.19 -24.43
N ASP A 104 -0.82 3.41 -25.04
CA ASP A 104 0.27 4.14 -24.38
C ASP A 104 -0.17 5.56 -24.00
N GLN A 105 -1.00 6.20 -24.84
CA GLN A 105 -1.56 7.52 -24.54
C GLN A 105 -2.51 7.51 -23.34
N GLN A 106 -3.33 6.49 -23.21
CA GLN A 106 -4.26 6.33 -22.09
C GLN A 106 -3.54 6.01 -20.78
N LEU A 107 -2.44 5.26 -20.85
CA LEU A 107 -1.61 4.91 -19.69
C LEU A 107 -0.66 6.04 -19.30
N HIS A 108 -0.32 6.95 -20.23
CA HIS A 108 0.54 8.09 -19.95
C HIS A 108 -0.20 9.16 -19.13
N ILE A 109 -0.11 9.04 -17.82
CA ILE A 109 -0.63 10.01 -16.85
C ILE A 109 0.56 10.76 -16.26
N TYR A 110 0.57 12.09 -16.41
CA TYR A 110 1.63 12.92 -15.83
C TYR A 110 1.79 12.66 -14.32
N GLY A 111 3.04 12.45 -13.91
CA GLY A 111 3.40 12.12 -12.53
C GLY A 111 3.44 10.62 -12.22
N PHE A 112 3.01 9.76 -13.13
CA PHE A 112 3.14 8.30 -12.98
C PHE A 112 4.33 7.77 -13.76
N VAL A 113 5.02 6.79 -13.17
CA VAL A 113 6.07 6.03 -13.81
C VAL A 113 5.59 4.59 -13.99
N GLU A 114 5.35 4.24 -15.25
CA GLU A 114 4.77 2.97 -15.69
C GLU A 114 5.76 1.77 -15.56
N ALA A 115 6.55 1.77 -14.49
CA ALA A 115 7.41 0.69 -14.04
C ALA A 115 6.70 -0.12 -12.95
N TYR A 116 6.42 -1.39 -13.22
CA TYR A 116 5.60 -2.24 -12.35
C TYR A 116 6.43 -3.25 -11.55
N HIS A 117 7.38 -3.93 -12.21
CA HIS A 117 8.05 -5.11 -11.68
C HIS A 117 9.56 -4.95 -11.42
N HIS A 118 10.08 -3.73 -11.40
CA HIS A 118 11.52 -3.55 -11.18
C HIS A 118 11.90 -3.99 -9.75
N GLN A 119 13.06 -4.65 -9.62
CA GLN A 119 13.52 -5.25 -8.35
C GLN A 119 13.57 -4.22 -7.21
N LEU A 120 13.99 -2.99 -7.51
CA LEU A 120 14.01 -1.91 -6.52
C LEU A 120 12.64 -1.63 -5.91
N LEU A 121 11.54 -1.69 -6.68
CA LEU A 121 10.20 -1.53 -6.10
C LEU A 121 9.88 -2.69 -5.13
N TRP A 122 10.23 -3.92 -5.51
CA TRP A 122 10.02 -5.10 -4.67
C TRP A 122 10.84 -5.05 -3.37
N ASP A 123 12.08 -4.58 -3.43
CA ASP A 123 12.95 -4.42 -2.25
C ASP A 123 12.38 -3.38 -1.28
N ASN A 124 11.80 -2.28 -1.80
CA ASN A 124 11.15 -1.26 -0.98
C ASN A 124 9.83 -1.78 -0.37
N ARG A 125 8.98 -2.42 -1.17
CA ARG A 125 7.66 -2.95 -0.72
C ARG A 125 7.79 -4.08 0.28
N GLN A 126 8.85 -4.89 0.17
CA GLN A 126 9.13 -6.00 1.09
C GLN A 126 10.10 -5.61 2.22
N SER A 127 10.44 -4.32 2.36
CA SER A 127 11.23 -3.83 3.49
C SER A 127 10.54 -4.19 4.80
N GLN A 128 11.28 -4.82 5.72
CA GLN A 128 10.76 -5.27 7.00
C GLN A 128 10.08 -4.14 7.78
N ARG A 129 10.64 -2.92 7.75
CA ARG A 129 10.07 -1.76 8.45
C ARG A 129 8.78 -1.25 7.80
N VAL A 130 8.64 -1.38 6.49
CA VAL A 130 7.38 -1.08 5.79
C VAL A 130 6.32 -2.11 6.18
N TYR A 131 6.67 -3.40 6.10
CA TYR A 131 5.78 -4.48 6.52
C TYR A 131 5.33 -4.32 7.97
N ASP A 132 6.25 -4.10 8.91
CA ASP A 132 5.93 -3.96 10.33
C ASP A 132 5.07 -2.71 10.62
N ALA A 133 5.21 -1.63 9.85
CA ALA A 133 4.31 -0.48 9.95
C ALA A 133 2.88 -0.84 9.53
N PHE A 134 2.70 -1.67 8.51
CA PHE A 134 1.38 -2.20 8.16
C PHE A 134 0.87 -3.20 9.20
N VAL A 135 1.73 -4.03 9.80
CA VAL A 135 1.34 -4.89 10.94
C VAL A 135 0.80 -4.05 12.09
N ASP A 136 1.42 -2.91 12.39
CA ASP A 136 0.95 -2.00 13.43
C ASP A 136 -0.46 -1.45 13.13
N VAL A 137 -0.70 -1.03 11.89
CA VAL A 137 -2.00 -0.47 11.44
C VAL A 137 -3.11 -1.53 11.35
N TRP A 138 -2.79 -2.72 10.85
CA TRP A 138 -3.76 -3.79 10.61
C TRP A 138 -3.94 -4.75 11.80
N ASP A 139 -3.06 -4.66 12.80
CA ASP A 139 -3.00 -5.56 13.95
C ASP A 139 -2.91 -7.06 13.56
N CYS A 140 -2.20 -7.33 12.47
CA CYS A 140 -2.21 -8.61 11.75
C CYS A 140 -0.87 -8.81 11.01
N GLU A 141 -0.37 -10.05 10.94
CA GLU A 141 0.86 -10.39 10.21
C GLU A 141 0.60 -11.01 8.84
N GLU A 142 -0.60 -11.50 8.58
CA GLU A 142 -0.93 -12.23 7.36
C GLU A 142 -1.23 -11.29 6.19
N LEU A 143 -0.30 -10.36 5.94
CA LEU A 143 -0.36 -9.31 4.96
C LEU A 143 0.25 -9.77 3.63
N TRP A 144 -0.36 -9.31 2.54
CA TRP A 144 0.12 -9.56 1.18
C TRP A 144 0.60 -8.27 0.55
N VAL A 145 1.79 -8.29 -0.05
CA VAL A 145 2.29 -7.16 -0.82
C VAL A 145 1.52 -7.08 -2.13
N THR A 146 0.93 -5.93 -2.41
CA THR A 146 0.26 -5.65 -3.68
C THR A 146 1.24 -5.08 -4.71
N LEU A 147 0.94 -5.33 -5.98
CA LEU A 147 1.60 -4.69 -7.10
C LEU A 147 0.96 -3.32 -7.35
N ASP A 148 1.79 -2.31 -7.56
CA ASP A 148 1.38 -1.03 -8.12
C ASP A 148 2.48 -0.49 -9.05
N ARG A 149 2.21 0.61 -9.75
CA ARG A 149 3.21 1.39 -10.49
C ARG A 149 3.96 2.34 -9.57
N LEU A 150 5.04 2.96 -10.09
CA LEU A 150 5.85 3.96 -9.40
C LEU A 150 5.28 5.37 -9.58
#